data_AF-A0A699XA05-F1
#
_entry.id   AF-A0A699XA05-F1
#
_cell.length_a   1.000
_cell.length_b   1.000
_cell.length_c   1.000
_cell.angle_alpha   90.00
_cell.angle_beta   90.00
_cell.angle_gamma   90.00
#
_symmetry.space_group_name_H-M   'P 1'
#
loop_
_entity.id
_entity.type
_entity.pdbx_description
1 polymer ?
#
loop_
_entity_poly.entity_id
_entity_poly.type
_entity_poly.pdbx_seq_one_letter_code
_entity_poly.pdbx_strand_id
1 'polypeptide(L)' 'MSTKKYFGTDGIRGRVGQFPITPDFMLKLGWAAGMAFRKMGA' A
#
# COMPACT_ATOMS: atom_id res chain seq x y z
N MET A 1 3.44 -19.75 1.36
CA MET A 1 3.88 -18.33 1.48
C MET A 1 2.75 -17.45 0.99
N SER A 2 2.29 -16.48 1.79
CA SER A 2 1.27 -15.53 1.35
C SER A 2 1.80 -14.73 0.16
N THR A 3 1.17 -14.87 -1.00
CA THR A 3 1.50 -14.09 -2.19
C THR A 3 1.25 -12.62 -1.87
N LYS A 4 2.31 -11.80 -1.81
CA LYS A 4 2.18 -10.35 -1.61
C LYS A 4 1.39 -9.78 -2.80
N LYS A 5 0.13 -9.45 -2.58
CA LYS A 5 -0.83 -9.07 -3.64
C LYS A 5 -0.51 -7.74 -4.31
N TYR A 6 0.15 -6.82 -3.61
CA TYR A 6 0.42 -5.46 -4.08
C TYR A 6 1.89 -5.04 -4.02
N PHE A 7 2.64 -5.55 -3.04
CA PHE A 7 4.04 -5.16 -2.80
C PHE A 7 5.00 -6.16 -3.44
N GLY A 8 5.62 -5.76 -4.56
CA GLY A 8 6.73 -6.46 -5.20
C GLY A 8 8.08 -6.09 -4.57
N THR A 9 9.17 -6.28 -5.32
CA THR A 9 10.54 -5.91 -4.88
C THR A 9 10.65 -4.41 -4.57
N ASP A 10 10.08 -3.59 -5.46
CA ASP A 10 10.20 -2.13 -5.43
C ASP A 10 8.88 -1.44 -5.04
N GLY A 11 8.07 -2.13 -4.23
CA GLY A 11 6.77 -1.64 -3.78
C GLY A 11 5.64 -1.87 -4.80
N ILE A 12 4.71 -0.91 -4.86
CA ILE A 12 3.50 -0.96 -5.69
C ILE A 12 3.77 -0.18 -6.98
N ARG A 13 3.51 -0.80 -8.15
CA ARG A 13 3.75 -0.19 -9.47
C ARG A 13 2.51 -0.26 -10.37
N GLY A 14 2.43 0.66 -11.31
CA GLY A 14 1.36 0.74 -12.30
C GLY A 14 1.29 2.13 -12.93
N ARG A 15 0.33 2.34 -13.83
CA ARG A 15 0.07 3.63 -14.46
C ARG A 15 -0.77 4.52 -13.54
N VAL A 16 -0.40 5.79 -13.42
CA VAL A 16 -1.18 6.78 -12.65
C VAL A 16 -2.63 6.83 -13.15
N GLY A 17 -3.58 6.79 -12.22
CA GLY A 17 -5.02 6.78 -12.52
C GLY A 17 -5.59 5.38 -12.80
N GLN A 18 -4.75 4.35 -12.91
CA GLN A 18 -5.17 2.95 -13.03
C GLN A 18 -4.91 2.21 -11.72
N PHE A 19 -5.83 1.36 -11.30
CA PHE A 19 -5.64 0.55 -10.10
C PHE A 19 -4.37 -0.32 -10.22
N PRO A 20 -3.49 -0.36 -9.20
CA PRO A 20 -3.62 0.22 -7.86
C PRO A 20 -3.06 1.65 -7.68
N ILE A 21 -2.55 2.32 -8.71
CA ILE A 21 -1.98 3.69 -8.63
C ILE A 21 -3.10 4.74 -8.78
N THR A 22 -4.09 4.69 -7.89
CA THR A 22 -5.17 5.69 -7.81
C THR A 22 -5.08 6.48 -6.50
N PRO A 23 -5.55 7.74 -6.46
CA PRO A 23 -5.55 8.54 -5.24
C PRO A 23 -6.29 7.88 -4.07
N ASP A 24 -7.48 7.32 -4.32
CA ASP A 24 -8.28 6.62 -3.31
C ASP A 24 -7.52 5.44 -2.68
N PHE A 25 -6.83 4.64 -3.51
CA PHE A 25 -6.04 3.52 -3.03
C PHE A 25 -4.86 3.99 -2.17
N MET A 26 -4.13 5.03 -2.61
CA MET A 26 -2.98 5.56 -1.88
C MET A 26 -3.37 6.19 -0.54
N LEU A 27 -4.52 6.87 -0.47
CA LEU A 27 -5.04 7.40 0.80
C LEU A 27 -5.37 6.28 1.79
N LYS A 28 -6.06 5.23 1.33
CA LYS A 28 -6.36 4.05 2.14
C LYS A 28 -5.09 3.32 2.59
N LEU A 29 -4.09 3.23 1.70
CA LEU A 29 -2.81 2.62 2.02
C LEU A 29 -2.06 3.42 3.10
N GLY A 30 -2.00 4.74 2.99
CA GLY A 30 -1.36 5.60 3.97
C GLY A 30 -1.99 5.47 5.36
N TRP A 31 -3.33 5.45 5.44
CA TRP A 31 -4.04 5.21 6.69
C TRP A 31 -3.72 3.82 7.28
N ALA A 32 -3.75 2.77 6.44
CA ALA A 32 -3.42 1.42 6.87
C ALA A 32 -1.97 1.32 7.39
N ALA A 33 -1.03 1.99 6.72
CA ALA A 33 0.37 2.06 7.15
C ALA A 33 0.50 2.77 8.51
N GLY A 34 -0.16 3.92 8.70
CA GLY A 34 -0.18 4.62 9.99
C GLY A 34 -0.75 3.75 11.12
N MET A 35 -1.84 3.02 10.84
CA MET A 35 -2.43 2.08 11.80
C MET A 35 -1.50 0.91 12.13
N ALA A 36 -0.72 0.43 11.15
CA ALA A 36 0.27 -0.62 11.36
C ALA A 36 1.43 -0.12 12.23
N PHE A 37 1.98 1.05 11.93
CA PHE A 37 3.06 1.65 12.73
C PHE A 37 2.64 1.92 14.17
N ARG A 38 1.44 2.48 14.38
CA ARG A 38 0.87 2.67 15.72
C ARG A 38 0.78 1.36 16.51
N LYS A 39 0.40 0.26 15.87
CA LYS A 39 0.30 -1.06 16.52
C LYS A 39 1.67 -1.67 16.83
N MET A 40 2.68 -1.37 16.01
CA MET A 40 4.04 -1.92 16.16
C MET A 40 4.96 -1.06 17.06
N GLY A 41 4.45 0.05 17.61
CA GLY A 41 5.16 0.86 18.60
C GLY A 41 6.24 1.78 18.01
N ALA A 42 6.02 2.29 16.80
CA ALA A 42 6.83 3.37 16.23
C ALA A 42 6.41 4.75 16.78
#